data_AF-A0A8J5KSE6-F1
#
_entry.id   AF-A0A8J5KSE6-F1
#
_cell.length_a   1.000
_cell.length_b   1.000
_cell.length_c   1.000
_cell.angle_alpha   90.00
_cell.angle_beta   90.00
_cell.angle_gamma   90.00
#
_symmetry.space_group_name_H-M   'P 1'
#
loop_
_entity.id
_entity.type
_entity.pdbx_description
1 polymer ?
#
loop_
_entity_poly.entity_id
_entity_poly.type
_entity_poly.pdbx_seq_one_letter_code
_entity_poly.pdbx_strand_id
1 'polypeptide(L)' 'MFQLRKMVPDATDPIQRLVSPWATDPDSLGAYSCDLIGKPADQYERPCDPVDNLYFAGEAASADHSSMSMEPTPLE' A
#
# COMPACT_ATOMS: atom_id res chain seq x y z
N MET A 1 18.91 -13.70 8.28
CA MET A 1 19.92 -14.77 8.08
C MET A 1 19.43 -16.14 8.52
N PHE A 2 18.79 -16.31 9.68
CA PHE A 2 18.29 -17.63 10.12
C PHE A 2 17.39 -18.35 9.10
N GLN A 3 16.36 -17.69 8.56
CA GLN A 3 15.47 -18.33 7.57
C GLN A 3 16.21 -18.67 6.26
N LEU A 4 17.10 -17.79 5.80
CA LEU A 4 17.91 -18.04 4.60
C LEU A 4 18.83 -19.25 4.78
N ARG A 5 19.50 -19.37 5.94
CA ARG A 5 20.38 -20.50 6.24
C ARG A 5 19.66 -21.84 6.39
N LYS A 6 18.35 -21.85 6.67
CA LYS A 6 17.55 -23.09 6.58
C LYS A 6 17.41 -23.60 5.14
N MET A 7 17.34 -22.68 4.18
CA MET A 7 17.20 -23.01 2.76
C MET A 7 18.56 -23.22 2.10
N VAL A 8 19.58 -22.47 2.52
CA VAL A 8 20.94 -22.50 1.99
C VAL A 8 21.93 -22.50 3.17
N PRO A 9 22.33 -23.69 3.68
CA PRO A 9 23.12 -23.82 4.91
C PRO A 9 24.41 -23.00 4.95
N ASP A 10 25.09 -22.89 3.81
CA ASP A 10 26.37 -22.19 3.68
C ASP A 10 26.22 -20.72 3.25
N ALA A 11 25.03 -20.15 3.36
CA ALA A 11 24.81 -18.73 3.03
C ALA A 11 25.67 -17.81 3.91
N THR A 12 26.58 -17.08 3.25
CA THR A 12 27.47 -16.11 3.89
C THR A 12 26.70 -14.92 4.43
N ASP A 13 27.28 -14.23 5.41
CA ASP A 13 26.68 -13.01 5.95
C ASP A 13 26.64 -11.87 4.92
N PRO A 14 25.61 -11.01 4.97
CA PRO A 14 25.46 -9.93 4.02
C PRO A 14 26.52 -8.87 4.28
N ILE A 15 27.13 -8.35 3.20
CA ILE A 15 28.10 -7.24 3.30
C ILE A 15 27.40 -5.97 3.82
N GLN A 16 26.12 -5.78 3.47
CA GLN A 16 25.29 -4.67 3.92
C GLN A 16 23.83 -5.10 4.02
N ARG A 17 23.08 -4.47 4.93
CA ARG A 17 21.63 -4.62 5.05
C ARG A 17 20.98 -3.23 5.11
N LEU A 18 19.95 -3.03 4.31
CA LEU A 18 19.03 -1.90 4.39
C LEU A 18 17.65 -2.42 4.78
N VAL A 19 16.96 -1.70 5.66
CA VAL A 19 15.61 -2.03 6.13
C VAL A 19 14.78 -0.77 6.02
N SER A 20 13.71 -0.84 5.24
CA SER A 20 12.81 0.30 5.05
C SER A 20 11.91 0.49 6.28
N PRO A 21 11.85 1.70 6.87
CA PRO A 21 11.00 1.99 8.01
C PRO A 21 9.64 2.59 7.59
N TRP A 22 9.02 2.13 6.48
CA TRP A 22 7.81 2.73 5.88
C TRP A 22 6.71 3.09 6.89
N ALA A 23 6.46 2.23 7.88
CA ALA A 23 5.43 2.46 8.89
C ALA A 23 5.72 3.63 9.85
N THR A 24 6.99 3.98 10.05
CA THR A 24 7.43 5.05 10.97
C THR A 24 8.09 6.22 10.25
N ASP A 25 8.26 6.12 8.94
CA ASP A 25 8.75 7.20 8.10
C ASP A 25 7.71 8.32 8.07
N PRO A 26 8.06 9.55 8.47
CA PRO A 26 7.08 10.63 8.65
C PRO A 26 6.46 11.10 7.33
N ASP A 27 7.15 10.89 6.20
CA ASP A 27 6.67 11.32 4.88
C ASP A 27 5.77 10.27 4.22
N SER A 28 5.87 9.00 4.64
CA SER A 28 5.09 7.89 4.05
C SER A 28 3.99 7.35 4.96
N LEU A 29 4.25 7.23 6.27
CA LEU A 29 3.33 6.72 7.31
C LEU A 29 2.69 5.35 7.01
N GLY A 30 3.25 4.59 6.08
CA GLY A 30 2.65 3.41 5.49
C GLY A 30 3.33 3.06 4.17
N ALA A 31 2.84 1.99 3.53
CA ALA A 31 3.34 1.56 2.23
C ALA A 31 2.38 1.96 1.11
N TYR A 32 1.11 1.55 1.23
CA TYR A 32 0.06 1.81 0.26
C TYR A 32 -1.33 1.73 0.90
N SER A 33 -2.31 2.26 0.20
CA SER A 33 -3.74 2.26 0.54
C SER A 33 -4.37 0.88 0.37
N CYS A 34 -5.33 0.55 1.23
CA CYS A 34 -6.08 -0.70 1.14
C CYS A 34 -7.55 -0.51 1.49
N ASP A 35 -8.33 -1.40 0.89
CA ASP A 35 -9.77 -1.48 1.06
C ASP A 35 -10.14 -2.13 2.40
N LEU A 36 -10.46 -1.32 3.40
CA LEU A 36 -10.94 -1.82 4.70
C LEU A 36 -12.39 -2.32 4.62
N ILE A 37 -12.70 -3.37 5.40
CA ILE A 37 -14.07 -3.89 5.51
C ILE A 37 -14.96 -2.81 6.15
N GLY A 38 -16.15 -2.59 5.57
CA GLY A 38 -17.12 -1.60 6.08
C GLY A 38 -16.80 -0.15 5.73
N LYS A 39 -15.84 0.07 4.83
CA LYS A 39 -15.57 1.40 4.27
C LYS A 39 -16.79 1.99 3.56
N PRO A 40 -16.94 3.33 3.60
CA PRO A 40 -18.03 3.99 2.90
C PRO A 40 -17.87 3.83 1.39
N ALA A 41 -18.99 3.73 0.66
CA ALA A 41 -18.99 3.47 -0.79
C ALA A 41 -18.31 4.60 -1.59
N ASP A 42 -18.28 5.81 -1.06
CA ASP A 42 -17.71 7.01 -1.68
C ASP A 42 -16.26 7.30 -1.25
N GLN A 43 -15.56 6.32 -0.66
CA GLN A 43 -14.19 6.49 -0.15
C GLN A 43 -13.21 6.98 -1.23
N TYR A 44 -13.41 6.57 -2.49
CA TYR A 44 -12.56 6.97 -3.61
C TYR A 44 -13.05 8.23 -4.32
N GLU A 45 -14.33 8.58 -4.21
CA GLU A 45 -14.90 9.75 -4.88
C GLU A 45 -14.52 11.03 -4.13
N ARG A 46 -14.62 11.03 -2.80
CA ARG A 46 -14.32 12.21 -1.98
C ARG A 46 -12.90 12.76 -2.15
N PRO A 47 -11.83 11.95 -2.23
CA PRO A 47 -10.48 12.44 -2.42
C PRO A 47 -10.19 12.84 -3.87
N CYS A 48 -11.03 12.44 -4.85
CA CYS A 48 -10.87 12.88 -6.24
C CYS A 48 -11.44 14.29 -6.47
N ASP A 49 -12.39 14.72 -5.65
CA ASP A 49 -13.02 16.02 -5.79
C ASP A 49 -12.07 17.16 -5.40
N PRO A 50 -11.81 18.14 -6.29
CA PRO A 50 -11.03 19.30 -5.94
C PRO A 50 -11.80 20.20 -4.96
N VAL A 51 -11.06 20.96 -4.14
CA VAL A 51 -11.61 21.97 -3.23
C VAL A 51 -11.03 23.32 -3.62
N ASP A 52 -11.87 24.20 -4.18
CA ASP A 52 -11.46 25.48 -4.77
C ASP A 52 -10.36 25.30 -5.85
N ASN A 53 -9.14 25.73 -5.55
CA ASN A 53 -7.97 25.61 -6.42
C ASN A 53 -6.99 24.51 -5.96
N LEU A 54 -7.40 23.66 -5.00
CA LEU A 54 -6.62 22.52 -4.52
C LEU A 54 -7.08 21.24 -5.20
N TYR A 55 -6.11 20.52 -5.78
CA TYR A 55 -6.32 19.26 -6.48
C TYR A 55 -5.58 18.15 -5.76
N PHE A 56 -6.19 16.97 -5.71
CA PHE A 56 -5.66 15.79 -5.03
C PHE A 56 -5.35 14.70 -6.06
N ALA A 57 -4.23 14.01 -5.86
CA ALA A 57 -3.75 12.95 -6.74
C ALA A 57 -2.95 11.92 -5.94
N GLY A 58 -2.61 10.80 -6.58
CA GLY A 58 -1.88 9.69 -5.98
C GLY A 58 -2.73 8.43 -5.89
N GLU A 59 -2.14 7.35 -5.40
CA GLU A 59 -2.77 6.03 -5.38
C GLU A 59 -4.10 6.00 -4.59
N ALA A 60 -4.19 6.73 -3.48
CA ALA A 60 -5.40 6.77 -2.65
C ALA A 60 -6.54 7.62 -3.27
N ALA A 61 -6.26 8.36 -4.34
CA ALA A 61 -7.22 9.17 -5.09
C ALA A 61 -7.46 8.61 -6.51
N SER A 62 -7.30 7.29 -6.69
CA SER A 62 -7.63 6.60 -7.94
C SER A 62 -8.45 5.34 -7.66
N ALA A 63 -9.71 5.33 -8.13
CA ALA A 63 -10.58 4.17 -7.99
C ALA A 63 -10.15 3.01 -8.91
N ASP A 64 -9.71 3.33 -10.13
CA ASP A 64 -9.41 2.34 -11.18
C ASP A 64 -8.04 1.66 -11.01
N HIS A 65 -7.15 2.25 -10.20
CA HIS A 65 -5.78 1.79 -10.01
C HIS A 65 -5.39 1.70 -8.52
N SER A 66 -6.37 1.57 -7.62
CA SER A 66 -6.05 1.27 -6.22
C SER A 66 -5.32 -0.06 -6.14
N SER A 67 -4.28 -0.15 -5.30
CA SER A 67 -3.41 -1.33 -5.16
C SER A 67 -4.14 -2.61 -4.73
N MET A 68 -5.41 -2.51 -4.37
CA MET A 68 -6.24 -3.63 -3.97
C MET A 68 -7.70 -3.42 -4.37
N SER A 69 -7.96 -3.12 -5.64
CA SER A 69 -9.31 -3.20 -6.23
C SER A 69 -9.69 -4.68 -6.32
N MET A 70 -10.54 -5.16 -5.40
CA MET A 70 -11.27 -6.41 -5.62
C MET A 70 -12.36 -6.10 -6.65
N GLU A 71 -12.22 -6.68 -7.85
CA GLU A 71 -13.34 -6.80 -8.79
C GLU A 71 -14.55 -7.36 -8.02
N PRO A 72 -15.71 -6.69 -8.02
CA PRO A 72 -16.87 -7.19 -7.32
C PRO A 72 -17.27 -8.54 -7.95
N THR A 73 -17.15 -9.62 -7.18
CA THR A 73 -17.74 -10.92 -7.55
C THR A 73 -19.23 -10.71 -7.80
N PRO A 74 -19.77 -11.08 -8.97
CA PRO A 74 -21.19 -10.96 -9.26
C PRO A 74 -21.99 -11.73 -8.20
N LEU A 75 -23.02 -11.10 -7.64
CA LEU A 75 -24.02 -11.80 -6.85
C LEU A 75 -24.91 -12.61 -7.82
N GLU A 76 -24.79 -13.94 -7.78
CA GLU A 76 -25.81 -14.86 -8.32
C GLU A 76 -27.06 -14.89 -7.43
#